data_AF-A0AAD3NI85-F1
#
_entry.id   AF-A0AAD3NI85-F1
#
_cell.length_a   1.000
_cell.length_b   1.000
_cell.length_c   1.000
_cell.angle_alpha   90.00
_cell.angle_beta   90.00
_cell.angle_gamma   90.00
#
_symmetry.space_group_name_H-M   'P 1'
#
loop_
_entity.id
_entity.type
_entity.pdbx_description
1 polymer ?
#
loop_
_entity_poly.entity_id
_entity_poly.type
_entity_poly.pdbx_seq_one_letter_code
_entity_poly.pdbx_strand_id
1 'polypeptide(L)'
;MLVVFTLVFVVWLALTTWVIALLHGDLDNRAGDDNFTPCVLQVNGFVAAFLFSIETQSTIGYGYRCVTEECPVAVFMVVFQSIVGCIIDCFMIGAIMAKMARQAASTNTVV
;
A
#
# COMPACT_ATOMS: atom_id res chain seq x y z
N MET A 1 -12.18 13.31 0.20
CA MET A 1 -10.85 13.91 -0.03
C MET A 1 -9.73 13.02 0.47
N LEU A 2 -9.74 12.57 1.74
CA LEU A 2 -8.72 11.64 2.26
C LEU A 2 -8.64 10.30 1.50
N VAL A 3 -9.78 9.70 1.12
CA VAL A 3 -9.81 8.44 0.33
C VAL A 3 -9.21 8.61 -1.07
N VAL A 4 -9.40 9.77 -1.70
CA VAL A 4 -8.77 10.03 -3.01
C VAL A 4 -7.26 10.17 -2.85
N PHE A 5 -6.82 10.80 -1.76
CA PHE A 5 -5.40 10.94 -1.43
C PHE A 5 -4.73 9.59 -1.17
N THR A 6 -5.38 8.67 -0.43
CA THR A 6 -4.84 7.31 -0.22
C THR A 6 -4.74 6.53 -1.52
N LEU A 7 -5.76 6.59 -2.38
CA LEU A 7 -5.75 5.89 -3.67
C LEU A 7 -4.66 6.41 -4.61
N VAL A 8 -4.45 7.72 -4.68
CA VAL A 8 -3.34 8.32 -5.45
C VAL A 8 -1.99 7.87 -4.90
N PHE A 9 -1.86 7.79 -3.57
CA PHE A 9 -0.63 7.33 -2.91
C PHE A 9 -0.33 5.85 -3.22
N VAL A 10 -1.34 4.98 -3.24
CA VAL A 10 -1.20 3.57 -3.64
C VAL A 10 -0.75 3.45 -5.09
N VAL A 11 -1.38 4.20 -6.01
CA VAL A 11 -1.02 4.15 -7.43
C VAL A 11 0.39 4.66 -7.66
N TRP A 12 0.81 5.72 -6.97
CA TRP A 12 2.17 6.24 -7.04
C TRP A 12 3.20 5.21 -6.56
N LEU A 13 2.93 4.54 -5.44
CA LEU A 13 3.83 3.52 -4.92
C LEU A 13 3.87 2.27 -5.80
N ALA A 14 2.73 1.86 -6.36
CA ALA A 14 2.65 0.78 -7.33
C ALA A 14 3.48 1.09 -8.59
N LEU A 15 3.49 2.34 -9.04
CA LEU A 15 4.37 2.78 -10.12
C LEU A 15 5.84 2.69 -9.70
N THR A 16 6.21 3.13 -8.49
CA THR A 16 7.61 3.07 -8.04
C THR A 16 8.11 1.63 -7.86
N THR A 17 7.32 0.74 -7.26
CA THR A 17 7.70 -0.68 -7.10
C THR A 17 7.76 -1.40 -8.44
N TRP A 18 6.89 -1.05 -9.38
CA TRP A 18 6.96 -1.54 -10.75
C TRP A 18 8.22 -1.04 -11.48
N VAL A 19 8.60 0.23 -11.31
CA VAL A 19 9.84 0.77 -11.88
C VAL A 19 11.08 0.12 -11.26
N ILE A 20 11.07 -0.16 -9.95
CA ILE A 20 12.16 -0.90 -9.29
C ILE A 20 12.27 -2.31 -9.87
N ALA A 21 11.15 -3.02 -10.00
CA ALA A 21 11.10 -4.35 -10.61
C ALA A 21 11.57 -4.35 -12.07
N LEU A 22 11.25 -3.31 -12.83
CA LEU A 22 11.74 -3.10 -14.20
C LEU A 22 13.26 -2.91 -14.26
N LEU A 23 13.81 -2.06 -13.39
CA LEU A 23 15.24 -1.74 -13.37
C LEU A 23 16.10 -2.90 -12.84
N HIS A 24 15.56 -3.69 -11.91
CA HIS A 24 16.24 -4.84 -11.32
C HIS A 24 16.17 -6.10 -12.19
N GLY A 25 15.20 -6.20 -13.10
CA GLY A 25 14.98 -7.36 -13.96
C GLY A 25 14.02 -8.41 -13.38
N ASP A 26 13.27 -8.06 -12.33
CA ASP A 26 12.33 -8.96 -11.64
C ASP A 26 11.19 -9.45 -12.57
N LEU A 27 10.87 -8.70 -13.62
CA LEU A 27 9.81 -9.06 -14.58
C LEU A 27 10.13 -10.33 -15.37
N ASP A 28 11.42 -10.58 -15.61
CA ASP A 28 11.91 -11.75 -16.32
C ASP A 28 12.12 -12.93 -15.36
N ASN A 29 12.64 -12.67 -14.15
CA ASN A 29 12.95 -13.68 -13.13
C ASN A 29 12.12 -13.54 -11.84
N ARG A 30 10.81 -13.78 -11.97
CA ARG A 30 9.76 -13.45 -10.99
C ARG A 30 9.81 -14.22 -9.67
N ALA A 31 10.30 -15.45 -9.71
CA ALA A 31 10.38 -16.34 -8.56
C ALA A 31 11.78 -16.36 -7.93
N GLY A 32 12.75 -15.74 -8.58
CA GLY A 32 14.17 -15.95 -8.30
C GLY A 32 14.67 -17.33 -8.69
N ASP A 33 15.99 -17.47 -8.73
CA ASP A 33 16.74 -18.72 -8.80
C ASP A 33 17.92 -18.65 -7.81
N ASP A 34 18.79 -19.66 -7.78
CA ASP A 34 19.92 -19.71 -6.85
C ASP A 34 20.92 -18.54 -7.01
N ASN A 35 20.86 -17.80 -8.13
CA ASN A 35 21.81 -16.74 -8.48
C ASN A 35 21.13 -15.37 -8.64
N PHE A 36 19.80 -15.30 -8.58
CA PHE A 36 19.01 -14.09 -8.71
C PHE A 36 17.83 -14.10 -7.74
N THR A 37 17.79 -13.11 -6.87
CA THR A 37 16.73 -12.90 -5.88
C THR A 37 15.99 -11.60 -6.25
N PRO A 38 14.68 -11.66 -6.58
CA PRO A 38 13.94 -10.46 -6.99
C PRO A 38 13.67 -9.54 -5.80
N CYS A 39 13.52 -8.24 -6.03
CA CYS A 39 13.18 -7.28 -4.96
C CYS A 39 11.82 -7.59 -4.31
N VAL A 40 10.85 -7.98 -5.13
CA VAL A 40 9.51 -8.40 -4.69
C VAL A 40 9.10 -9.65 -5.47
N LEU A 41 8.79 -10.72 -4.75
CA LEU A 41 8.41 -12.00 -5.33
C LEU A 41 7.09 -11.87 -6.12
N GLN A 42 7.02 -12.57 -7.26
CA GLN A 42 5.82 -12.71 -8.08
C GLN A 42 5.26 -11.38 -8.63
N VAL A 43 6.11 -10.37 -8.83
CA VAL A 43 5.73 -9.14 -9.54
C VAL A 43 5.96 -9.35 -11.04
N ASN A 44 4.87 -9.61 -11.77
CA ASN A 44 4.91 -9.89 -13.22
C ASN A 44 4.60 -8.66 -14.10
N GLY A 45 4.29 -7.52 -13.50
CA GLY A 45 3.91 -6.31 -14.21
C GLY A 45 3.22 -5.30 -13.30
N PHE A 46 2.70 -4.23 -13.90
CA PHE A 46 2.08 -3.12 -13.17
C PHE A 46 0.91 -3.57 -12.30
N VAL A 47 0.07 -4.48 -12.81
CA VAL A 47 -1.11 -4.96 -12.06
C VAL A 47 -0.69 -5.74 -10.81
N ALA A 48 0.37 -6.56 -10.88
CA ALA A 48 0.88 -7.26 -9.70
C ALA A 48 1.51 -6.31 -8.69
N ALA A 49 2.24 -5.29 -9.15
CA ALA A 49 2.77 -4.24 -8.28
C ALA A 49 1.64 -3.44 -7.60
N PHE A 50 0.55 -3.14 -8.33
CA PHE A 50 -0.64 -2.47 -7.80
C PHE A 50 -1.37 -3.32 -6.74
N LEU A 51 -1.57 -4.61 -7.02
CA LEU A 51 -2.13 -5.55 -6.04
C LEU A 51 -1.27 -5.62 -4.79
N PHE A 52 0.06 -5.72 -4.94
CA PHE A 52 1.00 -5.69 -3.82
C PHE A 52 0.88 -4.40 -2.98
N SER A 53 0.77 -3.23 -3.62
CA SER A 53 0.57 -1.97 -2.90
C SER A 53 -0.77 -1.92 -2.16
N ILE A 54 -1.86 -2.47 -2.72
CA ILE A 54 -3.15 -2.59 -2.01
C ILE A 54 -3.04 -3.53 -0.82
N GLU A 55 -2.45 -4.71 -1.03
CA GLU A 55 -2.25 -5.73 0.01
C GLU A 55 -1.45 -5.17 1.19
N THR A 56 -0.43 -4.38 0.89
CA THR A 56 0.45 -3.73 1.88
C THR A 56 -0.28 -2.60 2.63
N GLN A 57 -0.96 -1.69 1.92
CA GLN A 57 -1.66 -0.57 2.58
C GLN A 57 -2.82 -1.05 3.43
N SER A 58 -3.57 -2.03 2.92
CA SER A 58 -4.75 -2.58 3.60
C SER A 58 -4.35 -3.60 4.67
N THR A 59 -3.05 -3.89 4.81
CA THR A 59 -2.51 -4.89 5.75
C THR A 59 -3.12 -6.28 5.59
N ILE A 60 -3.56 -6.63 4.36
CA ILE A 60 -4.13 -7.95 4.06
C ILE A 60 -3.02 -8.99 4.01
N GLY A 61 -1.93 -8.69 3.29
CA GLY A 61 -0.72 -9.50 3.23
C GLY A 61 -0.96 -10.97 2.88
N TYR A 62 -1.46 -11.28 1.68
CA TYR A 62 -1.74 -12.68 1.27
C TYR A 62 -0.50 -13.59 1.29
N GLY A 63 0.71 -13.02 1.29
CA GLY A 63 1.97 -13.75 1.35
C GLY A 63 2.45 -14.35 0.03
N TYR A 64 1.65 -14.22 -1.04
CA TYR A 64 2.05 -14.63 -2.40
C TYR A 64 3.07 -13.66 -3.04
N ARG A 65 2.95 -12.36 -2.71
CA ARG A 65 3.86 -11.30 -3.15
C ARG A 65 4.55 -10.75 -1.90
N CYS A 66 5.83 -11.06 -1.74
CA CYS A 66 6.61 -10.68 -0.56
C CYS A 66 7.84 -9.89 -0.99
N VAL A 67 8.15 -8.85 -0.22
CA VAL A 67 9.40 -8.09 -0.36
C VAL A 67 10.57 -8.93 0.15
N THR A 68 11.69 -8.90 -0.56
CA THR A 68 12.94 -9.55 -0.16
C THR A 68 13.92 -8.53 0.40
N GLU A 69 15.04 -9.00 0.95
CA GLU A 69 16.09 -8.16 1.54
C GLU A 69 17.14 -7.65 0.54
N GLU A 70 17.03 -8.03 -0.73
CA GLU A 70 17.96 -7.63 -1.80
C GLU A 70 17.93 -6.14 -2.08
N CYS A 71 16.72 -5.57 -2.08
CA CYS A 71 16.48 -4.21 -2.50
C CYS A 71 16.07 -3.36 -1.30
N PRO A 72 17.02 -2.71 -0.60
CA PRO A 72 16.71 -1.89 0.58
C PRO A 72 15.76 -0.74 0.26
N VAL A 73 15.78 -0.26 -0.99
CA VAL A 73 14.84 0.75 -1.49
C VAL A 73 13.40 0.23 -1.49
N ALA A 74 13.17 -1.03 -1.86
CA ALA A 74 11.84 -1.64 -1.85
C ALA A 74 11.33 -1.80 -0.41
N VAL A 75 12.19 -2.25 0.51
CA VAL A 75 11.88 -2.34 1.95
C VAL A 75 11.53 -0.96 2.52
N PHE A 76 12.35 0.05 2.23
CA PHE A 76 12.10 1.42 2.69
C PHE A 76 10.75 1.96 2.18
N MET A 77 10.41 1.73 0.91
CA MET A 77 9.13 2.14 0.33
C MET A 77 7.94 1.52 1.07
N VAL A 78 7.99 0.21 1.38
CA VAL A 78 6.95 -0.50 2.12
C VAL A 78 6.78 0.02 3.55
N VAL A 79 7.90 0.34 4.22
CA VAL A 79 7.87 0.93 5.58
C VAL A 79 7.25 2.32 5.54
N PHE A 80 7.71 3.17 4.61
CA PHE A 80 7.17 4.51 4.42
C PHE A 80 5.67 4.47 4.11
N GLN A 81 5.25 3.53 3.27
CA GLN A 81 3.84 3.30 2.94
C GLN A 81 3.00 2.98 4.18
N SER A 82 3.49 2.07 5.02
CA SER A 82 2.78 1.65 6.24
C SER A 82 2.61 2.82 7.20
N ILE A 83 3.66 3.62 7.41
CA ILE A 83 3.60 4.79 8.30
C ILE A 83 2.59 5.82 7.79
N VAL A 84 2.65 6.17 6.51
CA VAL A 84 1.73 7.15 5.91
C VAL A 84 0.29 6.62 5.90
N GLY A 85 0.10 5.33 5.60
CA GLY A 85 -1.21 4.66 5.63
C GLY A 85 -1.86 4.76 7.01
N CYS A 86 -1.12 4.36 8.07
CA CYS A 86 -1.63 4.44 9.43
C CYS A 86 -2.00 5.87 9.85
N ILE A 87 -1.21 6.88 9.47
CA ILE A 87 -1.52 8.28 9.77
C ILE A 87 -2.85 8.69 9.14
N ILE A 88 -3.07 8.34 7.86
CA ILE A 88 -4.29 8.70 7.14
C ILE A 88 -5.52 7.98 7.73
N ASP A 89 -5.37 6.71 8.11
CA ASP A 89 -6.44 5.95 8.76
C ASP A 89 -6.86 6.56 10.09
N CYS A 90 -5.90 7.00 10.92
CA CYS A 90 -6.19 7.72 12.16
C CYS A 90 -6.99 9.01 11.90
N PHE A 91 -6.61 9.80 10.88
CA PHE A 91 -7.36 11.01 10.51
C PHE A 91 -8.77 10.68 9.99
N MET A 92 -8.92 9.61 9.21
CA MET A 92 -10.21 9.19 8.68
C MET A 92 -11.16 8.78 9.81
N ILE A 93 -10.69 7.95 10.75
CA ILE A 93 -11.49 7.53 11.92
C ILE A 93 -11.88 8.77 12.76
N GLY A 94 -10.95 9.69 13.00
CA GLY A 94 -11.22 10.93 13.73
C GLY A 94 -12.30 11.79 13.07
N ALA A 95 -12.23 11.97 11.74
CA ALA A 95 -13.23 12.72 10.98
C ALA A 95 -14.62 12.04 11.00
N ILE A 96 -14.66 10.71 10.90
CA ILE A 96 -15.90 9.92 10.98
C ILE A 96 -16.53 10.06 12.37
N MET A 97 -15.75 9.89 13.44
CA MET A 97 -16.22 10.05 14.83
C MET A 97 -16.77 11.47 15.08
N ALA A 98 -16.07 12.51 14.62
CA ALA A 98 -16.54 13.89 14.73
C ALA A 98 -17.86 14.13 13.98
N LYS A 99 -18.02 13.52 12.80
CA LYS A 99 -19.27 13.60 12.03
C LYS A 99 -20.42 12.85 12.72
N MET A 100 -20.17 11.66 13.26
CA MET A 100 -21.17 10.88 14.01
C MET A 100 -21.61 11.62 15.28
N ALA A 101 -20.68 12.22 16.02
CA ALA A 101 -21.00 13.01 17.21
C ALA A 101 -21.91 14.22 16.89
N ARG A 102 -21.64 14.92 15.78
CA ARG A 102 -22.49 16.03 15.31
C ARG A 102 -23.89 15.57 14.94
N GLN A 103 -24.01 14.42 14.27
CA GLN A 103 -25.31 13.86 13.88
C GLN A 103 -26.12 13.41 15.11
N ALA A 104 -25.47 12.72 16.07
CA ALA A 104 -26.11 12.28 17.31
C ALA A 104 -26.66 13.45 18.15
N ALA A 105 -25.92 14.56 18.21
CA ALA A 105 -26.38 15.76 18.91
C ALA A 105 -27.64 16.39 18.28
N SER A 106 -27.85 16.24 16.97
CA SER A 106 -29.01 16.80 16.26
C SER A 106 -30.25 15.92 16.33
N THR A 107 -30.10 14.59 16.41
CA THR A 107 -31.24 13.65 16.46
C THR A 107 -32.00 13.72 17.79
N ASN A 108 -31.32 14.09 18.90
CA ASN A 108 -31.97 14.21 20.21
C ASN A 108 -32.76 15.53 20.39
N THR A 109 -33.01 16.29 19.32
CA THR A 109 -33.80 17.54 19.31
C THR A 109 -35.03 17.48 18.41
N VAL A 110 -35.65 16.30 18.24
CA VAL A 110 -37.06 16.22 17.82
C VAL A 110 -37.94 16.33 19.08
N VAL A 111 -38.57 17.50 19.23
CA VAL A 111 -39.73 17.74 20.11
C VAL A 111 -40.95 16.94 19.65
#